data_AF-A0A7S2TMY5-F1
#
_entry.id   AF-A0A7S2TMY5-F1
#
_cell.length_a   1.000
_cell.length_b   1.000
_cell.length_c   1.000
_cell.angle_alpha   90.00
_cell.angle_beta   90.00
_cell.angle_gamma   90.00
#
_symmetry.space_group_name_H-M   'P 1'
#
loop_
_entity.id
_entity.type
_entity.pdbx_description
1 polymer ?
#
loop_
_entity_poly.entity_id
_entity_poly.type
_entity_poly.pdbx_seq_one_letter_code
_entity_poly.pdbx_strand_id
1 'polypeptide(L)'
;DKLYYKKKTSLKFTQLPQERSIDFGLSVREFVERNEHLNNPTAVKYKIPNMYRAMCNNGAFFRSAKNRREKTYWLPGLNAGIPFTPKKDAIHEITFMTHDFGHFTVPDLVFDGTVSHEHTNVYIAWRMMSEAVTMVMADMIFVHSLTLEYPSYDYSKRKIFPLLEDTGIDLTNPDTFKENVMTLLKANVAYCLMGDDSKYKELLNANGVSDVSNLERFKRKYMPFFVEDFRWTVKNFDNMCSNAKDYDAWWSMVEPVRTQFGVKLDTISEIIDQNDAIASNALQRDELVWAIFDKVSTTHLEPGWLSDTEVKMLEPNQQLAKAFARWFIGQAAIFSKYSFLPESKIYFEEMKEVLMDSTDSIELKQIYALRTFFEQYLSILRNKSLISVDDELTFRTFYPLFEPFYVFYDAELDAYTDLDVLSTEIFKRATAPGVDDMEVCTLQDLPPRSCYAAETEEVAASENDAMSEDELDAAHMEA
;
A
#
# COMPACT_ATOMS: atom_id res chain seq x y z
N ASP A 1 17.84 23.49 -4.15
CA ASP A 1 16.68 22.58 -4.15
C ASP A 1 15.80 22.71 -5.37
N LYS A 2 15.63 21.63 -6.13
CA LYS A 2 14.56 21.54 -7.13
C LYS A 2 13.52 20.58 -6.56
N LEU A 3 12.38 21.11 -6.10
CA LEU A 3 11.23 20.33 -5.62
C LEU A 3 10.76 19.27 -6.65
N TYR A 4 10.99 19.54 -7.93
CA TYR A 4 10.64 18.70 -9.07
C TYR A 4 11.85 17.96 -9.65
N TYR A 5 11.63 16.70 -10.02
CA TYR A 5 12.61 15.90 -10.75
C TYR A 5 12.81 16.44 -12.17
N LYS A 6 14.02 16.24 -12.72
CA LYS A 6 14.31 16.60 -14.12
C LYS A 6 13.46 15.81 -15.12
N LYS A 7 13.12 14.57 -14.77
CA LYS A 7 12.22 13.66 -15.48
C LYS A 7 11.35 12.98 -14.45
N LYS A 8 10.10 12.68 -14.81
CA LYS A 8 9.22 11.87 -13.95
C LYS A 8 9.83 10.49 -13.75
N THR A 9 9.59 9.89 -12.59
CA THR A 9 10.07 8.54 -12.28
C THR A 9 9.45 7.52 -13.24
N SER A 10 10.24 6.61 -13.78
CA SER A 10 9.75 5.55 -14.66
C SER A 10 10.47 4.24 -14.35
N LEU A 11 9.86 3.13 -14.76
CA LEU A 11 10.50 1.82 -14.77
C LEU A 11 11.75 1.87 -15.66
N LYS A 12 12.81 1.18 -15.24
CA LYS A 12 14.08 1.16 -15.96
C LYS A 12 14.06 0.12 -17.08
N PHE A 13 13.42 -1.03 -16.87
CA PHE A 13 13.49 -2.19 -17.77
C PHE A 13 12.22 -2.39 -18.60
N THR A 14 11.06 -1.97 -18.08
CA THR A 14 9.80 -2.00 -18.84
C THR A 14 9.23 -0.58 -18.96
N GLN A 15 9.92 0.27 -19.71
CA GLN A 15 9.50 1.66 -19.89
C GLN A 15 8.13 1.75 -20.56
N LEU A 16 7.24 2.54 -19.95
CA LEU A 16 5.91 2.84 -20.48
C LEU A 16 5.88 4.28 -21.02
N PRO A 17 5.13 4.55 -22.11
CA PRO A 17 5.06 5.85 -22.76
C PRO A 17 4.16 6.83 -21.99
N GLN A 18 4.47 7.07 -20.71
CA GLN A 18 3.61 7.83 -19.81
C GLN A 18 3.68 9.34 -20.06
N GLU A 19 2.55 9.97 -20.38
CA GLU A 19 2.49 11.40 -20.66
C GLU A 19 2.21 12.23 -19.39
N ARG A 20 1.38 11.73 -18.47
CA ARG A 20 0.98 12.41 -17.21
C ARG A 20 1.46 11.66 -15.96
N SER A 21 1.54 12.31 -14.79
CA SER A 21 1.91 11.59 -13.54
C SER A 21 0.94 10.45 -13.23
N ILE A 22 -0.36 10.64 -13.42
CA ILE A 22 -1.34 9.55 -13.50
C ILE A 22 -1.94 9.61 -14.90
N ASP A 23 -1.84 8.52 -15.63
CA ASP A 23 -2.20 8.42 -17.04
C ASP A 23 -3.13 7.23 -17.27
N PHE A 24 -4.42 7.53 -17.42
CA PHE A 24 -5.46 6.53 -17.67
C PHE A 24 -5.41 5.97 -19.10
N GLY A 25 -4.59 6.54 -19.98
CA GLY A 25 -4.30 5.96 -21.29
C GLY A 25 -3.35 4.76 -21.22
N LEU A 26 -2.66 4.56 -20.09
CA LEU A 26 -1.82 3.39 -19.87
C LEU A 26 -2.61 2.27 -19.20
N SER A 27 -2.74 1.15 -19.93
CA SER A 27 -3.46 -0.03 -19.44
C SER A 27 -2.57 -0.87 -18.53
N VAL A 28 -2.92 -0.95 -17.24
CA VAL A 28 -2.33 -1.91 -16.29
C VAL A 28 -2.56 -3.34 -16.76
N ARG A 29 -3.74 -3.62 -17.35
CA ARG A 29 -4.07 -4.91 -17.95
C ARG A 29 -3.07 -5.29 -19.05
N GLU A 30 -2.81 -4.41 -20.01
CA GLU A 30 -1.85 -4.71 -21.08
C GLU A 30 -0.44 -4.90 -20.55
N PHE A 31 -0.06 -4.12 -19.53
CA PHE A 31 1.24 -4.28 -18.86
C PHE A 31 1.37 -5.67 -18.25
N VAL A 32 0.39 -6.10 -17.44
CA VAL A 32 0.46 -7.40 -16.78
C VAL A 32 0.38 -8.53 -17.79
N GLU A 33 -0.50 -8.48 -18.80
CA GLU A 33 -0.67 -9.55 -19.79
C GLU A 33 0.55 -9.74 -20.70
N ARG A 34 1.33 -8.67 -20.95
CA ARG A 34 2.52 -8.73 -21.84
C ARG A 34 3.83 -8.98 -21.11
N ASN A 35 3.87 -8.89 -19.79
CA ASN A 35 5.10 -9.08 -19.03
C ASN A 35 5.39 -10.58 -18.86
N GLU A 36 6.53 -11.04 -19.41
CA GLU A 36 6.92 -12.45 -19.37
C GLU A 36 7.22 -12.95 -17.96
N HIS A 37 7.78 -12.12 -17.08
CA HIS A 37 8.09 -12.51 -15.70
C HIS A 37 6.81 -12.69 -14.89
N LEU A 38 5.81 -11.82 -15.08
CA LEU A 38 4.52 -11.90 -14.38
C LEU A 38 3.68 -13.13 -14.80
N ASN A 39 3.84 -13.61 -16.03
CA ASN A 39 3.08 -14.73 -16.58
C ASN A 39 3.96 -15.94 -16.91
N ASN A 40 5.08 -16.09 -16.21
CA ASN A 40 5.93 -17.26 -16.38
C ASN A 40 5.13 -18.56 -16.08
N PRO A 41 5.47 -19.71 -16.68
CA PRO A 41 4.70 -20.94 -16.55
C PRO A 41 4.42 -21.36 -15.09
N THR A 42 5.37 -21.14 -14.19
CA THR A 42 5.21 -21.42 -12.76
C THR A 42 4.27 -20.43 -12.07
N ALA A 43 4.35 -19.13 -12.37
CA ALA A 43 3.43 -18.12 -11.84
C ALA A 43 1.97 -18.41 -12.22
N VAL A 44 1.74 -18.91 -13.44
CA VAL A 44 0.42 -19.36 -13.89
C VAL A 44 -0.08 -20.53 -13.05
N LYS A 45 0.77 -21.54 -12.78
CA LYS A 45 0.43 -22.66 -11.88
C LYS A 45 0.13 -22.19 -10.45
N TYR A 46 0.82 -21.15 -9.99
CA TYR A 46 0.61 -20.53 -8.67
C TYR A 46 -0.56 -19.56 -8.63
N LYS A 47 -1.37 -19.52 -9.70
CA LYS A 47 -2.57 -18.69 -9.81
C LYS A 47 -2.28 -17.19 -9.64
N ILE A 48 -1.03 -16.74 -9.76
CA ILE A 48 -0.65 -15.32 -9.64
C ILE A 48 -1.41 -14.45 -10.67
N PRO A 49 -1.66 -14.90 -11.92
CA PRO A 49 -2.50 -14.14 -12.85
C PRO A 49 -3.92 -13.85 -12.34
N ASN A 50 -4.51 -14.69 -11.48
CA ASN A 50 -5.80 -14.36 -10.87
C ASN A 50 -5.72 -13.09 -10.04
N MET A 51 -4.65 -12.93 -9.28
CA MET A 51 -4.41 -11.73 -8.48
C MET A 51 -4.33 -10.48 -9.37
N TYR A 52 -3.57 -10.54 -10.47
CA TYR A 52 -3.48 -9.40 -11.40
C TYR A 52 -4.82 -9.07 -12.04
N ARG A 53 -5.64 -10.08 -12.36
CA ARG A 53 -7.00 -9.88 -12.88
C ARG A 53 -7.91 -9.23 -11.84
N ALA A 54 -7.88 -9.71 -10.59
CA ALA A 54 -8.64 -9.13 -9.49
C ALA A 54 -8.23 -7.67 -9.25
N MET A 55 -6.92 -7.38 -9.22
CA MET A 55 -6.38 -6.02 -9.14
C MET A 55 -6.88 -5.13 -10.30
N CYS A 56 -6.76 -5.58 -11.55
CA CYS A 56 -7.23 -4.80 -12.70
C CYS A 56 -8.74 -4.54 -12.62
N ASN A 57 -9.51 -5.54 -12.24
CA ASN A 57 -10.95 -5.44 -12.02
C ASN A 57 -11.33 -4.56 -10.83
N ASN A 58 -10.40 -4.28 -9.92
CA ASN A 58 -10.56 -3.35 -8.82
C ASN A 58 -10.20 -1.90 -9.21
N GLY A 59 -9.80 -1.63 -10.46
CA GLY A 59 -9.49 -0.28 -10.92
C GLY A 59 -8.07 0.18 -10.59
N ALA A 60 -7.08 -0.67 -10.83
CA ALA A 60 -5.68 -0.29 -10.74
C ALA A 60 -5.27 0.68 -11.88
N PHE A 61 -4.37 1.61 -11.57
CA PHE A 61 -3.75 2.53 -12.53
C PHE A 61 -2.34 2.90 -12.08
N PHE A 62 -1.48 3.33 -13.01
CA PHE A 62 -0.09 3.66 -12.72
C PHE A 62 0.13 5.12 -12.31
N ARG A 63 1.20 5.35 -11.55
CA ARG A 63 1.72 6.65 -11.19
C ARG A 63 3.23 6.78 -11.46
N SER A 64 3.60 7.83 -12.19
CA SER A 64 4.97 8.29 -12.40
C SER A 64 5.18 9.62 -11.69
N ALA A 65 5.86 9.59 -10.53
CA ALA A 65 6.05 10.77 -9.70
C ALA A 65 6.93 11.83 -10.37
N LYS A 66 6.53 13.11 -10.29
CA LYS A 66 7.31 14.25 -10.82
C LYS A 66 8.02 15.07 -9.74
N ASN A 67 7.67 14.87 -8.47
CA ASN A 67 8.26 15.54 -7.31
C ASN A 67 8.29 14.59 -6.09
N ARG A 68 8.90 15.04 -4.99
CA ARG A 68 9.00 14.23 -3.76
C ARG A 68 7.64 13.95 -3.13
N ARG A 69 6.72 14.92 -3.12
CA ARG A 69 5.35 14.77 -2.58
C ARG A 69 4.58 13.67 -3.31
N GLU A 70 4.65 13.63 -4.64
CA GLU A 70 4.08 12.56 -5.47
C GLU A 70 4.76 11.22 -5.25
N LYS A 71 6.07 11.21 -4.98
CA LYS A 71 6.79 9.96 -4.73
C LYS A 71 6.35 9.34 -3.41
N THR A 72 6.22 10.14 -2.36
CA THR A 72 6.06 9.69 -0.97
C THR A 72 4.62 9.51 -0.52
N TYR A 73 3.65 9.90 -1.35
CA TYR A 73 2.25 9.64 -1.02
C TYR A 73 1.91 8.20 -1.38
N TRP A 74 1.53 7.38 -0.41
CA TRP A 74 1.09 6.02 -0.65
C TRP A 74 -0.14 5.72 0.20
N LEU A 75 -1.26 5.46 -0.48
CA LEU A 75 -2.50 5.00 0.12
C LEU A 75 -3.10 3.99 -0.86
N PRO A 76 -2.62 2.74 -0.84
CA PRO A 76 -3.07 1.72 -1.76
C PRO A 76 -4.53 1.42 -1.50
N GLY A 77 -5.37 1.71 -2.49
CA GLY A 77 -6.81 1.73 -2.30
C GLY A 77 -7.46 2.97 -2.89
N LEU A 78 -6.79 4.11 -2.95
CA LEU A 78 -7.42 5.35 -3.40
C LEU A 78 -6.69 5.97 -4.60
N ASN A 79 -6.44 7.27 -4.54
CA ASN A 79 -5.96 8.09 -5.65
C ASN A 79 -4.43 8.05 -5.86
N ALA A 80 -3.70 7.20 -5.11
CA ALA A 80 -2.24 7.12 -5.20
C ALA A 80 -1.77 6.49 -6.52
N GLY A 81 -2.42 5.42 -6.98
CA GLY A 81 -1.98 4.63 -8.15
C GLY A 81 -0.66 3.89 -7.90
N ILE A 82 -0.40 2.82 -8.65
CA ILE A 82 0.79 1.98 -8.51
C ILE A 82 2.04 2.77 -8.92
N PRO A 83 3.00 3.02 -8.02
CA PRO A 83 4.16 3.83 -8.32
C PRO A 83 5.12 3.09 -9.26
N PHE A 84 5.74 3.84 -10.18
CA PHE A 84 6.92 3.36 -10.86
C PHE A 84 8.15 3.55 -10.00
N THR A 85 8.73 2.44 -9.57
CA THR A 85 9.92 2.41 -8.72
C THR A 85 11.05 1.67 -9.46
N PRO A 86 11.98 2.39 -10.11
CA PRO A 86 13.06 1.74 -10.83
C PRO A 86 13.97 0.98 -9.87
N LYS A 87 14.42 -0.20 -10.28
CA LYS A 87 15.38 -1.02 -9.51
C LYS A 87 16.65 -1.33 -10.32
N LYS A 88 17.56 -2.10 -9.72
CA LYS A 88 18.87 -2.43 -10.29
C LYS A 88 18.80 -3.31 -11.53
N ASP A 89 17.82 -4.20 -11.57
CA ASP A 89 17.59 -5.19 -12.63
C ASP A 89 16.08 -5.46 -12.81
N ALA A 90 15.74 -6.12 -13.93
CA ALA A 90 14.34 -6.35 -14.32
C ALA A 90 13.58 -7.27 -13.35
N ILE A 91 14.26 -8.29 -12.78
CA ILE A 91 13.66 -9.21 -11.81
C ILE A 91 13.38 -8.48 -10.49
N HIS A 92 14.30 -7.64 -10.02
CA HIS A 92 14.06 -6.81 -8.84
C HIS A 92 12.94 -5.79 -9.05
N GLU A 93 12.92 -5.13 -10.21
CA GLU A 93 11.89 -4.16 -10.56
C GLU A 93 10.50 -4.81 -10.61
N ILE A 94 10.39 -6.00 -11.22
CA ILE A 94 9.11 -6.69 -11.33
C ILE A 94 8.67 -7.32 -10.01
N THR A 95 9.57 -7.87 -9.18
CA THR A 95 9.22 -8.34 -7.82
C THR A 95 8.70 -7.20 -6.96
N PHE A 96 9.35 -6.03 -6.99
CA PHE A 96 8.90 -4.87 -6.22
C PHE A 96 7.53 -4.37 -6.69
N MET A 97 7.28 -4.37 -8.00
CA MET A 97 5.98 -4.00 -8.53
C MET A 97 4.89 -5.05 -8.24
N THR A 98 5.24 -6.34 -8.18
CA THR A 98 4.33 -7.40 -7.72
C THR A 98 3.92 -7.19 -6.26
N HIS A 99 4.85 -6.72 -5.41
CA HIS A 99 4.53 -6.32 -4.04
C HIS A 99 3.48 -5.18 -4.05
N ASP A 100 3.71 -4.11 -4.82
CA ASP A 100 2.77 -2.98 -4.92
C ASP A 100 1.41 -3.39 -5.50
N PHE A 101 1.37 -4.35 -6.45
CA PHE A 101 0.13 -4.95 -6.95
C PHE A 101 -0.64 -5.69 -5.86
N GLY A 102 0.07 -6.30 -4.91
CA GLY A 102 -0.53 -6.98 -3.76
C GLY A 102 -1.42 -6.08 -2.92
N HIS A 103 -1.01 -4.83 -2.71
CA HIS A 103 -1.82 -3.88 -1.95
C HIS A 103 -3.12 -3.46 -2.67
N PHE A 104 -3.27 -3.73 -3.97
CA PHE A 104 -4.57 -3.57 -4.65
C PHE A 104 -5.47 -4.82 -4.56
N THR A 105 -4.91 -5.94 -4.10
CA THR A 105 -5.66 -7.16 -3.77
C THR A 105 -6.24 -7.04 -2.36
N VAL A 106 -5.44 -6.53 -1.41
CA VAL A 106 -5.85 -6.19 -0.03
C VAL A 106 -5.66 -4.69 0.18
N PRO A 107 -6.56 -3.84 -0.37
CA PRO A 107 -6.46 -2.38 -0.22
C PRO A 107 -6.66 -1.96 1.22
N ASP A 108 -6.13 -0.79 1.56
CA ASP A 108 -6.33 -0.17 2.87
C ASP A 108 -7.81 0.13 3.09
N LEU A 109 -8.27 -0.05 4.34
CA LEU A 109 -9.63 0.30 4.72
C LEU A 109 -9.84 1.81 4.67
N VAL A 110 -11.05 2.22 4.31
CA VAL A 110 -11.45 3.63 4.34
C VAL A 110 -11.87 4.00 5.76
N PHE A 111 -11.27 5.05 6.29
CA PHE A 111 -11.75 5.70 7.52
C PHE A 111 -12.93 6.61 7.16
N ASP A 112 -14.10 6.29 7.72
CA ASP A 112 -15.38 6.94 7.45
C ASP A 112 -15.76 7.98 8.52
N GLY A 113 -14.80 8.36 9.38
CA GLY A 113 -15.01 9.36 10.44
C GLY A 113 -15.43 8.76 11.79
N THR A 114 -15.70 7.45 11.87
CA THR A 114 -16.04 6.81 13.15
C THR A 114 -14.78 6.54 13.98
N VAL A 115 -14.74 7.07 15.20
CA VAL A 115 -13.60 6.94 16.12
C VAL A 115 -13.98 6.03 17.29
N SER A 116 -13.34 4.87 17.38
CA SER A 116 -13.40 3.98 18.54
C SER A 116 -12.09 3.21 18.70
N HIS A 117 -11.88 2.59 19.87
CA HIS A 117 -10.71 1.76 20.10
C HIS A 117 -10.65 0.60 19.10
N GLU A 118 -11.81 0.02 18.82
CA GLU A 118 -11.96 -1.07 17.84
C GLU A 118 -11.65 -0.60 16.42
N HIS A 119 -12.09 0.59 16.02
CA HIS A 119 -11.75 1.15 14.71
C HIS A 119 -10.23 1.33 14.54
N THR A 120 -9.57 1.79 15.61
CA THR A 120 -8.11 1.95 15.66
C THR A 120 -7.43 0.60 15.43
N ASN A 121 -7.80 -0.40 16.22
CA ASN A 121 -7.17 -1.72 16.19
C ASN A 121 -7.46 -2.47 14.88
N VAL A 122 -8.68 -2.39 14.36
CA VAL A 122 -9.05 -3.00 13.07
C VAL A 122 -8.27 -2.39 11.92
N TYR A 123 -8.16 -1.06 11.87
CA TYR A 123 -7.39 -0.38 10.83
C TYR A 123 -5.91 -0.77 10.87
N ILE A 124 -5.29 -0.75 12.06
CA ILE A 124 -3.88 -1.10 12.24
C ILE A 124 -3.64 -2.56 11.86
N ALA A 125 -4.45 -3.48 12.38
CA ALA A 125 -4.34 -4.91 12.06
C ALA A 125 -4.48 -5.15 10.55
N TRP A 126 -5.46 -4.52 9.89
CA TRP A 126 -5.68 -4.67 8.46
C TRP A 126 -4.52 -4.13 7.62
N ARG A 127 -4.01 -2.94 7.94
CA ARG A 127 -2.90 -2.33 7.19
C ARG A 127 -1.63 -3.16 7.29
N MET A 128 -1.31 -3.65 8.49
CA MET A 128 -0.18 -4.56 8.71
C MET A 128 -0.41 -5.93 8.08
N MET A 129 -1.66 -6.40 8.04
CA MET A 129 -2.03 -7.63 7.31
C MET A 129 -1.74 -7.49 5.81
N SER A 130 -2.03 -6.33 5.22
CA SER A 130 -1.71 -6.04 3.82
C SER A 130 -0.21 -6.23 3.55
N GLU A 131 0.67 -5.61 4.36
CA GLU A 131 2.14 -5.79 4.26
C GLU A 131 2.58 -7.25 4.42
N ALA A 132 2.05 -7.95 5.43
CA ALA A 132 2.40 -9.34 5.68
C ALA A 132 1.99 -10.25 4.51
N VAL A 133 0.85 -9.99 3.89
CA VAL A 133 0.37 -10.73 2.71
C VAL A 133 1.21 -10.40 1.48
N THR A 134 1.47 -9.12 1.20
CA THR A 134 2.22 -8.71 0.00
C THR A 134 3.64 -9.25 0.01
N MET A 135 4.29 -9.29 1.17
CA MET A 135 5.63 -9.85 1.31
C MET A 135 5.69 -11.36 1.02
N VAL A 136 4.74 -12.16 1.52
CA VAL A 136 4.70 -13.61 1.20
C VAL A 136 4.36 -13.82 -0.28
N MET A 137 3.41 -13.04 -0.80
CA MET A 137 2.99 -13.17 -2.19
C MET A 137 4.11 -12.80 -3.18
N ALA A 138 4.78 -11.66 -2.96
CA ALA A 138 5.78 -11.15 -3.88
C ALA A 138 7.18 -11.72 -3.61
N ASP A 139 7.67 -11.64 -2.37
CA ASP A 139 9.06 -11.94 -2.04
C ASP A 139 9.33 -13.42 -1.73
N MET A 140 8.29 -14.21 -1.45
CA MET A 140 8.38 -15.67 -1.33
C MET A 140 7.82 -16.37 -2.57
N ILE A 141 6.50 -16.30 -2.82
CA ILE A 141 5.83 -17.16 -3.81
C ILE A 141 6.15 -16.74 -5.25
N PHE A 142 6.07 -15.44 -5.56
CA PHE A 142 6.42 -14.96 -6.88
C PHE A 142 7.92 -15.11 -7.17
N VAL A 143 8.80 -14.81 -6.20
CA VAL A 143 10.24 -15.11 -6.33
C VAL A 143 10.49 -16.60 -6.56
N HIS A 144 9.82 -17.50 -5.85
CA HIS A 144 9.92 -18.94 -6.10
C HIS A 144 9.50 -19.32 -7.52
N SER A 145 8.50 -18.65 -8.09
CA SER A 145 8.16 -18.86 -9.50
C SER A 145 9.29 -18.44 -10.44
N LEU A 146 10.00 -17.35 -10.12
CA LEU A 146 11.12 -16.87 -10.92
C LEU A 146 12.36 -17.76 -10.76
N THR A 147 12.61 -18.35 -9.59
CA THR A 147 13.77 -19.22 -9.39
C THR A 147 13.69 -20.49 -10.24
N LEU A 148 12.48 -21.03 -10.44
CA LEU A 148 12.26 -22.20 -11.29
C LEU A 148 12.42 -21.89 -12.79
N GLU A 149 12.02 -20.70 -13.22
CA GLU A 149 12.06 -20.31 -14.65
C GLU A 149 13.40 -19.65 -15.05
N TYR A 150 14.07 -18.99 -14.09
CA TYR A 150 15.32 -18.26 -14.28
C TYR A 150 16.36 -18.66 -13.22
N PRO A 151 16.84 -19.93 -13.22
CA PRO A 151 17.71 -20.47 -12.18
C PRO A 151 19.12 -19.86 -12.13
N SER A 152 19.53 -19.12 -13.17
CA SER A 152 20.85 -18.47 -13.24
C SER A 152 20.91 -17.10 -12.55
N TYR A 153 19.77 -16.55 -12.13
CA TYR A 153 19.72 -15.28 -11.41
C TYR A 153 20.12 -15.46 -9.93
N ASP A 154 20.82 -14.47 -9.36
CA ASP A 154 21.22 -14.49 -7.95
C ASP A 154 20.08 -14.01 -7.03
N TYR A 155 19.36 -14.96 -6.43
CA TYR A 155 18.28 -14.69 -5.49
C TYR A 155 18.75 -14.49 -4.04
N SER A 156 20.05 -14.63 -3.72
CA SER A 156 20.56 -14.54 -2.34
C SER A 156 20.42 -13.16 -1.70
N LYS A 157 20.14 -12.14 -2.53
CA LYS A 157 19.82 -10.78 -2.10
C LYS A 157 18.39 -10.63 -1.57
N ARG A 158 17.48 -11.56 -1.90
CA ARG A 158 16.11 -11.63 -1.34
C ARG A 158 16.15 -12.40 -0.02
N LYS A 159 16.40 -11.69 1.08
CA LYS A 159 16.69 -12.33 2.39
C LYS A 159 15.57 -13.22 2.94
N ILE A 160 14.33 -13.03 2.50
CA ILE A 160 13.19 -13.86 2.88
C ILE A 160 13.09 -15.18 2.09
N PHE A 161 13.68 -15.27 0.90
CA PHE A 161 13.59 -16.47 0.05
C PHE A 161 14.32 -17.69 0.66
N PRO A 162 15.54 -17.58 1.22
CA PRO A 162 16.17 -18.69 1.94
C PRO A 162 15.33 -19.21 3.12
N LEU A 163 14.58 -18.34 3.80
CA LEU A 163 13.67 -18.76 4.86
C LEU A 163 12.51 -19.62 4.30
N LEU A 164 11.97 -19.28 3.12
CA LEU A 164 10.99 -20.13 2.43
C LEU A 164 11.56 -21.53 2.16
N GLU A 165 12.78 -21.62 1.62
CA GLU A 165 13.43 -22.91 1.34
C GLU A 165 13.56 -23.76 2.60
N ASP A 166 13.98 -23.16 3.71
CA ASP A 166 14.12 -23.87 4.98
C ASP A 166 12.79 -24.38 5.55
N THR A 167 11.65 -23.74 5.22
CA THR A 167 10.33 -24.23 5.68
C THR A 167 9.94 -25.58 5.10
N GLY A 168 10.53 -25.98 3.95
CA GLY A 168 10.19 -27.22 3.25
C GLY A 168 8.79 -27.25 2.63
N ILE A 169 8.08 -26.11 2.59
CA ILE A 169 6.75 -26.04 2.02
C ILE A 169 6.81 -26.23 0.50
N ASP A 170 6.14 -27.27 0.01
CA ASP A 170 6.04 -27.56 -1.43
C ASP A 170 4.94 -26.72 -2.09
N LEU A 171 5.35 -25.66 -2.80
CA LEU A 171 4.45 -24.84 -3.59
C LEU A 171 4.11 -25.45 -4.96
N THR A 172 4.77 -26.53 -5.38
CA THR A 172 4.62 -27.08 -6.73
C THR A 172 3.44 -28.04 -6.88
N ASN A 173 2.95 -28.61 -5.78
CA ASN A 173 1.79 -29.49 -5.78
C ASN A 173 0.47 -28.70 -5.83
N PRO A 174 -0.31 -28.77 -6.93
CA PRO A 174 -1.56 -28.02 -7.06
C PRO A 174 -2.62 -28.37 -6.01
N ASP A 175 -2.66 -29.63 -5.55
CA ASP A 175 -3.69 -30.12 -4.63
C ASP A 175 -3.51 -29.54 -3.21
N THR A 176 -2.27 -29.23 -2.83
CA THR A 176 -1.94 -28.65 -1.52
C THR A 176 -1.52 -27.19 -1.60
N PHE A 177 -1.45 -26.60 -2.81
CA PHE A 177 -0.94 -25.24 -3.03
C PHE A 177 -1.64 -24.20 -2.15
N LYS A 178 -2.98 -24.17 -2.16
CA LYS A 178 -3.76 -23.21 -1.36
C LYS A 178 -3.46 -23.36 0.13
N GLU A 179 -3.47 -24.57 0.65
CA GLU A 179 -3.20 -24.85 2.08
C GLU A 179 -1.77 -24.45 2.47
N ASN A 180 -0.80 -24.72 1.60
CA ASN A 180 0.60 -24.38 1.78
C ASN A 180 0.83 -22.86 1.79
N VAL A 181 0.21 -22.12 0.87
CA VAL A 181 0.23 -20.64 0.89
C VAL A 181 -0.40 -20.11 2.18
N MET A 182 -1.54 -20.65 2.60
CA MET A 182 -2.21 -20.22 3.83
C MET A 182 -1.36 -20.50 5.08
N THR A 183 -0.61 -21.60 5.08
CA THR A 183 0.32 -21.94 6.16
C THR A 183 1.48 -20.96 6.24
N LEU A 184 2.10 -20.62 5.10
CA LEU A 184 3.15 -19.58 5.03
C LEU A 184 2.63 -18.22 5.50
N LEU A 185 1.46 -17.82 5.02
CA LEU A 185 0.83 -16.57 5.40
C LEU A 185 0.59 -16.50 6.90
N LYS A 186 0.05 -17.56 7.52
CA LYS A 186 -0.13 -17.61 8.98
C LYS A 186 1.18 -17.46 9.74
N ALA A 187 2.26 -18.11 9.29
CA ALA A 187 3.57 -17.95 9.92
C ALA A 187 4.08 -16.51 9.82
N ASN A 188 3.96 -15.91 8.64
CA ASN A 188 4.39 -14.53 8.42
C ASN A 188 3.55 -13.51 9.20
N VAL A 189 2.23 -13.68 9.22
CA VAL A 189 1.30 -12.82 9.95
C VAL A 189 1.57 -12.87 11.45
N ALA A 190 1.82 -14.06 12.00
CA ALA A 190 2.16 -14.19 13.42
C ALA A 190 3.42 -13.38 13.77
N TYR A 191 4.44 -13.46 12.94
CA TYR A 191 5.65 -12.68 13.15
C TYR A 191 5.43 -11.18 12.93
N CYS A 192 4.89 -10.77 11.78
CA CYS A 192 4.79 -9.37 11.39
C CYS A 192 3.84 -8.57 12.29
N LEU A 193 2.75 -9.18 12.76
CA LEU A 193 1.73 -8.49 13.56
C LEU A 193 1.87 -8.74 15.06
N MET A 194 2.54 -9.80 15.50
CA MET A 194 2.62 -10.17 16.93
C MET A 194 4.04 -10.39 17.42
N GLY A 195 5.06 -10.31 16.58
CA GLY A 195 6.45 -10.66 16.93
C GLY A 195 6.66 -12.16 17.18
N ASP A 196 5.66 -13.00 16.92
CA ASP A 196 5.68 -14.43 17.23
C ASP A 196 6.31 -15.24 16.08
N ASP A 197 7.53 -15.72 16.30
CA ASP A 197 8.26 -16.58 15.36
C ASP A 197 8.03 -18.09 15.57
N SER A 198 7.14 -18.49 16.50
CA SER A 198 6.87 -19.89 16.83
C SER A 198 6.40 -20.71 15.62
N LYS A 199 5.52 -20.14 14.79
CA LYS A 199 5.01 -20.79 13.58
C LYS A 199 6.10 -21.05 12.54
N TYR A 200 7.05 -20.12 12.39
CA TYR A 200 8.21 -20.38 11.54
C TYR A 200 9.05 -21.52 12.12
N LYS A 201 9.33 -21.50 13.43
CA LYS A 201 10.09 -22.56 14.10
C LYS A 201 9.41 -23.92 13.96
N GLU A 202 8.08 -24.00 14.03
CA GLU A 202 7.32 -25.22 13.79
C GLU A 202 7.55 -25.77 12.37
N LEU A 203 7.50 -24.91 11.35
CA LEU A 203 7.77 -25.30 9.95
C LEU A 203 9.21 -25.78 9.75
N LEU A 204 10.19 -25.04 10.29
CA LEU A 204 11.60 -25.42 10.25
C LEU A 204 11.85 -26.78 10.90
N ASN A 205 11.30 -26.99 12.10
CA ASN A 205 11.42 -28.26 12.82
C ASN A 205 10.74 -29.41 12.06
N ALA A 206 9.57 -29.18 11.46
CA ALA A 206 8.89 -30.18 10.64
C ALA A 206 9.70 -30.61 9.41
N ASN A 207 10.49 -29.68 8.85
CA ASN A 207 11.42 -29.94 7.75
C ASN A 207 12.82 -30.43 8.22
N GLY A 208 13.02 -30.65 9.53
CA GLY A 208 14.29 -31.11 10.09
C GLY A 208 15.42 -30.05 10.09
N VAL A 209 15.09 -28.78 9.90
CA VAL A 209 16.05 -27.67 9.95
C VAL A 209 16.31 -27.28 11.40
N SER A 210 17.54 -27.47 11.85
CA SER A 210 17.99 -27.10 13.22
C SER A 210 18.77 -25.78 13.27
N ASP A 211 19.34 -25.34 12.15
CA ASP A 211 19.97 -24.02 12.03
C ASP A 211 18.92 -22.96 11.66
N VAL A 212 18.64 -22.05 12.58
CA VAL A 212 17.67 -20.95 12.38
C VAL A 212 18.32 -19.67 11.81
N SER A 213 19.52 -19.76 11.24
CA SER A 213 20.28 -18.60 10.76
C SER A 213 19.53 -17.77 9.70
N ASN A 214 18.76 -18.40 8.81
CA ASN A 214 17.94 -17.67 7.83
C ASN A 214 16.73 -16.98 8.46
N LEU A 215 16.11 -17.59 9.49
CA LEU A 215 15.07 -16.92 10.28
C LEU A 215 15.64 -15.68 10.98
N GLU A 216 16.82 -15.77 11.60
CA GLU A 216 17.45 -14.63 12.25
C GLU A 216 17.89 -13.53 11.27
N ARG A 217 18.30 -13.90 10.05
CA ARG A 217 18.57 -12.95 8.96
C ARG A 217 17.31 -12.24 8.50
N PHE A 218 16.21 -12.98 8.35
CA PHE A 218 14.90 -12.43 8.05
C PHE A 218 14.49 -11.43 9.15
N LYS A 219 14.52 -11.83 10.42
CA LYS A 219 14.18 -10.96 11.56
C LYS A 219 14.99 -9.67 11.57
N ARG A 220 16.33 -9.78 11.44
CA ARG A 220 17.23 -8.62 11.37
C ARG A 220 16.91 -7.67 10.22
N LYS A 221 16.55 -8.21 9.05
CA LYS A 221 16.25 -7.39 7.87
C LYS A 221 14.87 -6.75 7.97
N TYR A 222 13.85 -7.50 8.40
CA TYR A 222 12.44 -7.11 8.24
C TYR A 222 11.79 -6.54 9.50
N MET A 223 12.30 -6.84 10.70
CA MET A 223 11.78 -6.26 11.95
C MET A 223 11.79 -4.72 11.95
N PRO A 224 12.86 -4.02 11.51
CA PRO A 224 12.84 -2.56 11.39
C PRO A 224 11.68 -2.03 10.53
N PHE A 225 11.39 -2.70 9.42
CA PHE A 225 10.30 -2.32 8.53
C PHE A 225 8.94 -2.43 9.21
N PHE A 226 8.65 -3.55 9.87
CA PHE A 226 7.38 -3.71 10.58
C PHE A 226 7.21 -2.73 11.74
N VAL A 227 8.28 -2.44 12.48
CA VAL A 227 8.26 -1.46 13.56
C VAL A 227 7.88 -0.07 13.06
N GLU A 228 8.50 0.37 11.97
CA GLU A 228 8.22 1.67 11.38
C GLU A 228 6.87 1.71 10.67
N ASP A 229 6.42 0.62 10.05
CA ASP A 229 5.10 0.53 9.42
C ASP A 229 3.97 0.61 10.46
N PHE A 230 4.16 0.00 11.65
CA PHE A 230 3.27 0.20 12.79
C PHE A 230 3.21 1.67 13.21
N ARG A 231 4.37 2.32 13.38
CA ARG A 231 4.45 3.75 13.76
C ARG A 231 3.79 4.65 12.73
N TRP A 232 4.04 4.40 11.45
CA TRP A 232 3.46 5.12 10.32
C TRP A 232 1.94 4.97 10.30
N THR A 233 1.44 3.73 10.42
CA THR A 233 0.02 3.40 10.41
C THR A 233 -0.72 4.08 11.57
N VAL A 234 -0.17 4.00 12.78
CA VAL A 234 -0.72 4.66 13.97
C VAL A 234 -0.78 6.16 13.78
N LYS A 235 0.30 6.77 13.29
CA LYS A 235 0.37 8.22 13.11
C LYS A 235 -0.63 8.72 12.06
N ASN A 236 -0.80 7.99 10.97
CA ASN A 236 -1.81 8.30 9.97
C ASN A 236 -3.22 8.16 10.53
N PHE A 237 -3.50 7.09 11.27
CA PHE A 237 -4.81 6.91 11.90
C PHE A 237 -5.14 8.02 12.90
N ASP A 238 -4.17 8.46 13.70
CA ASP A 238 -4.32 9.61 14.61
C ASP A 238 -4.63 10.90 13.83
N ASN A 239 -4.01 11.11 12.68
CA ASN A 239 -4.31 12.24 11.79
C ASN A 239 -5.74 12.17 11.25
N MET A 240 -6.19 10.99 10.84
CA MET A 240 -7.56 10.76 10.38
C MET A 240 -8.58 11.04 11.49
N CYS A 241 -8.34 10.52 12.71
CA CYS A 241 -9.20 10.78 13.88
C CYS A 241 -9.30 12.27 14.21
N SER A 242 -8.18 12.99 14.14
CA SER A 242 -8.15 14.45 14.38
C SER A 242 -8.99 15.24 13.39
N ASN A 243 -9.30 14.64 12.22
CA ASN A 243 -10.10 15.23 11.15
C ASN A 243 -11.40 14.45 10.90
N ALA A 244 -11.91 13.68 11.88
CA ALA A 244 -13.02 12.75 11.72
C ALA A 244 -14.25 13.31 10.99
N LYS A 245 -14.64 14.56 11.28
CA LYS A 245 -15.78 15.23 10.62
C LYS A 245 -15.55 15.49 9.13
N ASP A 246 -14.32 15.83 8.74
CA ASP A 246 -13.99 16.05 7.33
C ASP A 246 -14.06 14.73 6.54
N TYR A 247 -13.67 13.62 7.18
CA TYR A 247 -13.74 12.26 6.63
C TYR A 247 -15.16 11.71 6.55
N ASP A 248 -15.99 11.90 7.57
CA ASP A 248 -17.42 11.54 7.55
C ASP A 248 -18.16 12.27 6.43
N ALA A 249 -17.95 13.58 6.31
CA ALA A 249 -18.51 14.38 5.23
C ALA A 249 -18.01 13.94 3.85
N TRP A 250 -16.71 13.68 3.71
CA TRP A 250 -16.13 13.18 2.46
C TRP A 250 -16.70 11.82 2.08
N TRP A 251 -16.74 10.87 3.01
CA TRP A 251 -17.21 9.52 2.73
C TRP A 251 -18.69 9.52 2.32
N SER A 252 -19.53 10.25 3.05
CA SER A 252 -20.94 10.45 2.72
C SER A 252 -21.18 10.99 1.31
N MET A 253 -20.25 11.82 0.80
CA MET A 253 -20.33 12.36 -0.57
C MET A 253 -20.02 11.30 -1.64
N VAL A 254 -19.05 10.41 -1.38
CA VAL A 254 -18.45 9.53 -2.39
C VAL A 254 -18.90 8.06 -2.32
N GLU A 255 -19.52 7.64 -1.22
CA GLU A 255 -20.07 6.29 -1.04
C GLU A 255 -21.02 5.88 -2.20
N PRO A 256 -21.90 6.75 -2.73
CA PRO A 256 -22.70 6.42 -3.91
C PRO A 256 -21.87 6.06 -5.15
N VAL A 257 -20.73 6.73 -5.35
CA VAL A 257 -19.80 6.45 -6.46
C VAL A 257 -19.11 5.10 -6.24
N ARG A 258 -18.65 4.82 -5.01
CA ARG A 258 -18.06 3.52 -4.63
C ARG A 258 -19.02 2.37 -4.93
N THR A 259 -20.29 2.53 -4.57
CA THR A 259 -21.35 1.54 -4.75
C THR A 259 -21.68 1.32 -6.23
N GLN A 260 -21.91 2.39 -6.99
CA GLN A 260 -22.24 2.31 -8.43
C GLN A 260 -21.19 1.56 -9.24
N PHE A 261 -19.91 1.87 -9.01
CA PHE A 261 -18.80 1.27 -9.77
C PHE A 261 -18.30 -0.04 -9.15
N GLY A 262 -18.80 -0.43 -7.98
CA GLY A 262 -18.31 -1.61 -7.25
C GLY A 262 -16.79 -1.57 -7.06
N VAL A 263 -16.27 -0.43 -6.63
CA VAL A 263 -14.85 -0.29 -6.27
C VAL A 263 -14.66 -0.94 -4.91
N LYS A 264 -13.74 -1.91 -4.81
CA LYS A 264 -13.41 -2.55 -3.53
C LYS A 264 -12.62 -1.57 -2.65
N LEU A 265 -13.35 -0.93 -1.76
CA LEU A 265 -12.95 0.08 -0.79
C LEU A 265 -13.85 -0.09 0.43
N ASP A 266 -13.55 -1.11 1.23
CA ASP A 266 -14.32 -1.41 2.44
C ASP A 266 -13.97 -0.37 3.53
N THR A 267 -14.97 0.11 4.27
CA THR A 267 -14.72 0.96 5.43
C THR A 267 -14.36 0.14 6.66
N ILE A 268 -13.76 0.80 7.65
CA ILE A 268 -13.51 0.17 8.95
C ILE A 268 -14.82 -0.27 9.60
N SER A 269 -15.87 0.57 9.56
CA SER A 269 -17.19 0.24 10.08
C SER A 269 -17.80 -0.98 9.36
N GLU A 270 -17.69 -1.05 8.03
CA GLU A 270 -18.19 -2.20 7.26
C GLU A 270 -17.50 -3.52 7.67
N ILE A 271 -16.19 -3.50 7.96
CA ILE A 271 -15.48 -4.68 8.42
C ILE A 271 -15.91 -5.10 9.83
N ILE A 272 -16.12 -4.14 10.73
CA ILE A 272 -16.61 -4.40 12.09
C ILE A 272 -18.02 -4.98 12.04
N ASP A 273 -18.93 -4.34 11.30
CA ASP A 273 -20.34 -4.73 11.22
C ASP A 273 -20.56 -6.11 10.58
N GLN A 274 -19.67 -6.51 9.67
CA GLN A 274 -19.74 -7.81 9.00
C GLN A 274 -19.12 -8.96 9.80
N ASN A 275 -18.59 -8.73 10.99
CA ASN A 275 -17.91 -9.75 11.77
C ASN A 275 -18.24 -9.62 13.27
N ASP A 276 -19.17 -10.45 13.74
CA ASP A 276 -19.61 -10.49 15.15
C ASP A 276 -18.45 -10.67 16.14
N ALA A 277 -17.40 -11.40 15.77
CA ALA A 277 -16.24 -11.56 16.63
C ALA A 277 -15.51 -10.23 16.82
N ILE A 278 -15.29 -9.48 15.74
CA ILE A 278 -14.64 -8.17 15.76
C ILE A 278 -15.52 -7.14 16.49
N ALA A 279 -16.84 -7.15 16.24
CA ALA A 279 -17.80 -6.22 16.84
C ALA A 279 -17.99 -6.39 18.36
N SER A 280 -17.51 -7.49 18.95
CA SER A 280 -17.76 -7.81 20.37
C SER A 280 -16.94 -7.00 21.40
N ASN A 281 -16.12 -6.02 20.97
CA ASN A 281 -15.29 -5.11 21.79
C ASN A 281 -14.39 -5.78 22.85
N ALA A 282 -14.16 -7.10 22.75
CA ALA A 282 -13.48 -7.88 23.79
C ALA A 282 -12.28 -8.69 23.28
N LEU A 283 -12.00 -8.66 21.97
CA LEU A 283 -10.91 -9.45 21.42
C LEU A 283 -9.56 -8.94 21.94
N GLN A 284 -8.78 -9.86 22.49
CA GLN A 284 -7.36 -9.61 22.71
C GLN A 284 -6.64 -9.47 21.35
N ARG A 285 -5.45 -8.86 21.36
CA ARG A 285 -4.62 -8.64 20.15
C ARG A 285 -4.62 -9.86 19.22
N ASP A 286 -4.24 -11.02 19.74
CA ASP A 286 -4.03 -12.22 18.94
C ASP A 286 -5.34 -12.70 18.30
N GLU A 287 -6.45 -12.64 19.04
CA GLU A 287 -7.78 -13.01 18.55
C GLU A 287 -8.24 -12.06 17.43
N LEU A 288 -8.00 -10.76 17.59
CA LEU A 288 -8.29 -9.77 16.56
C LEU A 288 -7.45 -10.02 15.29
N VAL A 289 -6.14 -10.24 15.45
CA VAL A 289 -5.23 -10.50 14.32
C VAL A 289 -5.72 -11.69 13.50
N TRP A 290 -6.11 -12.79 14.16
CA TRP A 290 -6.64 -13.96 13.47
C TRP A 290 -8.03 -13.75 12.87
N ALA A 291 -8.92 -13.00 13.53
CA ALA A 291 -10.22 -12.64 12.97
C ALA A 291 -10.08 -11.79 11.69
N ILE A 292 -9.12 -10.84 11.67
CA ILE A 292 -8.80 -10.04 10.48
C ILE A 292 -8.15 -10.91 9.40
N PHE A 293 -7.27 -11.84 9.77
CA PHE A 293 -6.67 -12.78 8.82
C PHE A 293 -7.73 -13.61 8.10
N ASP A 294 -8.68 -14.19 8.85
CA ASP A 294 -9.76 -14.99 8.29
C ASP A 294 -10.66 -14.15 7.38
N LYS A 295 -10.93 -12.89 7.75
CA LYS A 295 -11.67 -11.94 6.91
C LYS A 295 -10.91 -11.66 5.60
N VAL A 296 -9.65 -11.24 5.67
CA VAL A 296 -8.81 -10.93 4.49
C VAL A 296 -8.69 -12.16 3.58
N SER A 297 -8.46 -13.33 4.16
CA SER A 297 -8.44 -14.60 3.43
C SER A 297 -9.72 -14.81 2.62
N THR A 298 -10.86 -14.80 3.30
CA THR A 298 -12.15 -15.16 2.70
C THR A 298 -12.68 -14.14 1.71
N THR A 299 -12.45 -12.84 1.93
CA THR A 299 -13.01 -11.78 1.07
C THR A 299 -12.04 -11.27 -0.02
N HIS A 300 -10.73 -11.47 0.14
CA HIS A 300 -9.72 -10.99 -0.81
C HIS A 300 -8.88 -12.13 -1.40
N LEU A 301 -8.18 -12.91 -0.57
CA LEU A 301 -7.17 -13.85 -1.06
C LEU A 301 -7.78 -15.03 -1.80
N GLU A 302 -8.79 -15.67 -1.21
CA GLU A 302 -9.46 -16.80 -1.83
C GLU A 302 -10.14 -16.43 -3.15
N PRO A 303 -11.04 -15.43 -3.22
CA PRO A 303 -11.70 -15.09 -4.49
C PRO A 303 -10.78 -14.38 -5.48
N GLY A 304 -9.75 -13.66 -5.01
CA GLY A 304 -8.90 -12.81 -5.85
C GLY A 304 -7.63 -13.50 -6.36
N TRP A 305 -7.09 -14.46 -5.62
CA TRP A 305 -5.82 -15.12 -5.96
C TRP A 305 -5.92 -16.64 -5.93
N LEU A 306 -6.34 -17.21 -4.80
CA LEU A 306 -6.23 -18.65 -4.53
C LEU A 306 -7.38 -19.50 -5.11
N SER A 307 -8.37 -18.85 -5.73
CA SER A 307 -9.52 -19.50 -6.38
C SER A 307 -9.09 -20.57 -7.38
N ASP A 308 -9.75 -21.72 -7.34
CA ASP A 308 -9.60 -22.78 -8.35
C ASP A 308 -10.20 -22.39 -9.70
N THR A 309 -11.14 -21.45 -9.68
CA THR A 309 -11.71 -20.87 -10.90
C THR A 309 -10.93 -19.63 -11.29
N GLU A 310 -10.60 -19.54 -12.58
CA GLU A 310 -9.96 -18.35 -13.16
C GLU A 310 -10.81 -17.10 -12.92
N VAL A 311 -10.18 -16.04 -12.40
CA VAL A 311 -10.85 -14.75 -12.21
C VAL A 311 -11.16 -14.15 -13.57
N LYS A 312 -12.46 -13.98 -13.88
CA LYS A 312 -12.87 -13.38 -15.16
C LYS A 312 -12.44 -11.92 -15.22
N MET A 313 -11.69 -11.55 -16.26
CA MET A 313 -11.33 -10.16 -16.53
C MET A 313 -12.56 -9.36 -16.99
N LEU A 314 -12.75 -8.15 -16.46
CA LEU A 314 -13.74 -7.20 -16.95
C LEU A 314 -13.33 -6.62 -18.31
N GLU A 315 -14.29 -6.03 -19.02
CA GLU A 315 -13.99 -5.31 -20.26
C GLU A 315 -13.11 -4.09 -19.99
N PRO A 316 -12.23 -3.69 -20.93
CA PRO A 316 -11.27 -2.61 -20.70
C PRO A 316 -11.91 -1.30 -20.22
N ASN A 317 -13.03 -0.89 -20.80
CA ASN A 317 -13.71 0.35 -20.39
C ASN A 317 -14.35 0.26 -19.00
N GLN A 318 -14.71 -0.95 -18.53
CA GLN A 318 -15.22 -1.15 -17.17
C GLN A 318 -14.08 -1.05 -16.15
N GLN A 319 -12.92 -1.62 -16.46
CA GLN A 319 -11.71 -1.46 -15.61
C GLN A 319 -11.28 0.01 -15.55
N LEU A 320 -11.33 0.69 -16.68
CA LEU A 320 -11.04 2.12 -16.80
C LEU A 320 -12.02 2.97 -15.97
N ALA A 321 -13.31 2.65 -16.02
CA ALA A 321 -14.33 3.31 -15.20
C ALA A 321 -14.07 3.15 -13.71
N LYS A 322 -13.76 1.91 -13.27
CA LYS A 322 -13.40 1.65 -11.86
C LYS A 322 -12.11 2.35 -11.44
N ALA A 323 -11.10 2.37 -12.31
CA ALA A 323 -9.84 3.06 -12.03
C ALA A 323 -10.06 4.57 -11.85
N PHE A 324 -10.87 5.18 -12.72
CA PHE A 324 -11.21 6.58 -12.61
C PHE A 324 -12.09 6.88 -11.40
N ALA A 325 -13.09 6.03 -11.11
CA ALA A 325 -13.91 6.15 -9.90
C ALA A 325 -13.06 6.09 -8.63
N ARG A 326 -12.12 5.15 -8.54
CA ARG A 326 -11.16 5.03 -7.42
C ARG A 326 -10.35 6.32 -7.24
N TRP A 327 -9.81 6.86 -8.34
CA TRP A 327 -9.09 8.14 -8.31
C TRP A 327 -10.00 9.31 -7.88
N PHE A 328 -11.22 9.40 -8.44
CA PHE A 328 -12.17 10.45 -8.12
C PHE A 328 -12.59 10.43 -6.65
N ILE A 329 -12.86 9.24 -6.09
CA ILE A 329 -13.21 9.05 -4.67
C ILE A 329 -12.13 9.69 -3.79
N GLY A 330 -10.85 9.33 -3.99
CA GLY A 330 -9.76 9.91 -3.20
C GLY A 330 -9.54 11.41 -3.45
N GLN A 331 -9.71 11.87 -4.69
CA GLN A 331 -9.59 13.30 -5.02
C GLN A 331 -10.70 14.15 -4.40
N ALA A 332 -11.90 13.59 -4.25
CA ALA A 332 -13.06 14.34 -3.79
C ALA A 332 -12.96 14.82 -2.33
N ALA A 333 -12.00 14.32 -1.55
CA ALA A 333 -11.69 14.82 -0.22
C ALA A 333 -11.40 16.34 -0.21
N ILE A 334 -10.86 16.89 -1.31
CA ILE A 334 -10.63 18.33 -1.43
C ILE A 334 -11.93 19.14 -1.39
N PHE A 335 -13.04 18.62 -1.94
CA PHE A 335 -14.32 19.31 -1.95
C PHE A 335 -14.95 19.35 -0.56
N SER A 336 -14.74 18.31 0.26
CA SER A 336 -15.11 18.30 1.67
C SER A 336 -14.28 19.35 2.44
N LYS A 337 -12.95 19.40 2.21
CA LYS A 337 -12.05 20.33 2.89
C LYS A 337 -12.40 21.80 2.66
N TYR A 338 -12.78 22.14 1.44
CA TYR A 338 -13.18 23.49 1.05
C TYR A 338 -14.71 23.63 0.90
N SER A 339 -15.49 22.86 1.65
CA SER A 339 -16.96 22.85 1.58
C SER A 339 -17.62 24.19 1.89
N PHE A 340 -16.90 25.12 2.54
CA PHE A 340 -17.35 26.49 2.78
C PHE A 340 -17.43 27.35 1.50
N LEU A 341 -16.85 26.89 0.38
CA LEU A 341 -16.98 27.55 -0.92
C LEU A 341 -18.18 26.98 -1.71
N PRO A 342 -19.06 27.84 -2.26
CA PRO A 342 -20.12 27.39 -3.17
C PRO A 342 -19.60 26.59 -4.37
N GLU A 343 -18.44 26.97 -4.90
CA GLU A 343 -17.81 26.29 -6.03
C GLU A 343 -17.50 24.83 -5.74
N SER A 344 -17.14 24.47 -4.49
CA SER A 344 -16.84 23.08 -4.12
C SER A 344 -18.01 22.15 -4.36
N LYS A 345 -19.22 22.59 -4.01
CA LYS A 345 -20.46 21.82 -4.25
C LYS A 345 -20.77 21.72 -5.74
N ILE A 346 -20.68 22.83 -6.47
CA ILE A 346 -21.01 22.87 -7.91
C ILE A 346 -20.11 21.92 -8.69
N TYR A 347 -18.79 22.05 -8.52
CA TYR A 347 -17.82 21.23 -9.25
C TYR A 347 -17.94 19.75 -8.87
N PHE A 348 -18.13 19.44 -7.58
CA PHE A 348 -18.31 18.05 -7.15
C PHE A 348 -19.57 17.42 -7.76
N GLU A 349 -20.73 18.09 -7.65
CA GLU A 349 -22.00 17.53 -8.14
C GLU A 349 -21.99 17.36 -9.66
N GLU A 350 -21.45 18.30 -10.43
CA GLU A 350 -21.33 18.16 -11.89
C GLU A 350 -20.39 17.01 -12.28
N MET A 351 -19.25 16.87 -11.61
CA MET A 351 -18.34 15.74 -11.87
C MET A 351 -18.98 14.41 -11.49
N LYS A 352 -19.65 14.36 -10.33
CA LYS A 352 -20.33 13.16 -9.84
C LYS A 352 -21.45 12.76 -10.79
N GLU A 353 -22.29 13.69 -11.24
CA GLU A 353 -23.39 13.41 -12.17
C GLU A 353 -22.88 12.80 -13.47
N VAL A 354 -21.92 13.44 -14.14
CA VAL A 354 -21.33 12.93 -15.39
C VAL A 354 -20.68 11.55 -15.20
N LEU A 355 -20.01 11.33 -14.06
CA LEU A 355 -19.44 10.03 -13.74
C LEU A 355 -20.54 8.97 -13.54
N MET A 356 -21.55 9.26 -12.72
CA MET A 356 -22.65 8.34 -12.41
C MET A 356 -23.50 7.98 -13.64
N ASP A 357 -23.68 8.93 -14.57
CA ASP A 357 -24.37 8.74 -15.86
C ASP A 357 -23.62 7.80 -16.81
N SER A 358 -22.31 7.61 -16.60
CA SER A 358 -21.50 6.65 -17.37
C SER A 358 -21.78 5.18 -16.99
N THR A 359 -22.65 4.93 -16.00
CA THR A 359 -23.06 3.61 -15.49
C THR A 359 -21.88 2.74 -15.05
N ASP A 360 -21.33 1.91 -15.94
CA ASP A 360 -20.22 0.97 -15.68
C ASP A 360 -19.04 1.12 -16.64
N SER A 361 -19.08 2.05 -17.60
CA SER A 361 -18.08 2.19 -18.65
C SER A 361 -17.84 3.66 -18.98
N ILE A 362 -16.58 4.09 -19.05
CA ILE A 362 -16.21 5.46 -19.39
C ILE A 362 -15.15 5.47 -20.48
N GLU A 363 -15.23 6.43 -21.40
CA GLU A 363 -14.18 6.63 -22.39
C GLU A 363 -13.05 7.53 -21.85
N LEU A 364 -11.84 7.30 -22.35
CA LEU A 364 -10.68 8.11 -21.97
C LEU A 364 -10.87 9.61 -22.24
N LYS A 365 -11.60 9.97 -23.30
CA LYS A 365 -11.94 11.38 -23.61
C LYS A 365 -12.80 12.01 -22.52
N GLN A 366 -13.76 11.28 -21.96
CA GLN A 366 -14.61 11.76 -20.87
C GLN A 366 -13.80 11.92 -19.59
N ILE A 367 -12.92 10.96 -19.27
CA ILE A 367 -11.97 11.07 -18.15
C ILE A 367 -11.16 12.37 -18.25
N TYR A 368 -10.58 12.66 -19.42
CA TYR A 368 -9.79 13.88 -19.60
C TYR A 368 -10.61 15.16 -19.53
N ALA A 369 -11.87 15.14 -19.95
CA ALA A 369 -12.78 16.26 -19.76
C ALA A 369 -13.05 16.52 -18.26
N LEU A 370 -13.38 15.46 -17.50
CA LEU A 370 -13.61 15.55 -16.05
C LEU A 370 -12.37 16.02 -15.29
N ARG A 371 -11.19 15.50 -15.65
CA ARG A 371 -9.93 15.97 -15.07
C ARG A 371 -9.69 17.44 -15.39
N THR A 372 -9.89 17.86 -16.64
CA THR A 372 -9.74 19.29 -17.00
C THR A 372 -10.69 20.17 -16.19
N PHE A 373 -11.91 19.70 -15.95
CA PHE A 373 -12.88 20.41 -15.12
C PHE A 373 -12.44 20.50 -13.64
N PHE A 374 -11.90 19.41 -13.08
CA PHE A 374 -11.25 19.43 -11.76
C PHE A 374 -10.07 20.41 -11.68
N GLU A 375 -9.23 20.50 -12.72
CA GLU A 375 -8.10 21.44 -12.77
C GLU A 375 -8.56 22.91 -12.73
N GLN A 376 -9.75 23.21 -13.27
CA GLN A 376 -10.35 24.55 -13.15
C GLN A 376 -10.75 24.87 -11.71
N TYR A 377 -11.29 23.90 -10.97
CA TYR A 377 -11.58 24.05 -9.55
C TYR A 377 -10.29 24.34 -8.75
N LEU A 378 -9.20 23.61 -9.00
CA LEU A 378 -7.90 23.89 -8.37
C LEU A 378 -7.40 25.31 -8.69
N SER A 379 -7.60 25.78 -9.92
CA SER A 379 -7.27 27.15 -10.32
C SER A 379 -8.07 28.19 -9.53
N ILE A 380 -9.35 27.91 -9.22
CA ILE A 380 -10.20 28.76 -8.37
C ILE A 380 -9.65 28.81 -6.94
N LEU A 381 -9.32 27.66 -6.34
CA LEU A 381 -8.73 27.60 -5.01
C LEU A 381 -7.43 28.41 -4.93
N ARG A 382 -6.56 28.28 -5.93
CA ARG A 382 -5.32 29.07 -6.00
C ARG A 382 -5.58 30.55 -6.17
N ASN A 383 -6.49 30.95 -7.06
CA ASN A 383 -6.82 32.37 -7.28
C ASN A 383 -7.43 33.04 -6.04
N LYS A 384 -8.10 32.25 -5.18
CA LYS A 384 -8.57 32.69 -3.86
C LYS A 384 -7.50 32.59 -2.76
N SER A 385 -6.26 32.22 -3.10
CA SER A 385 -5.14 32.03 -2.17
C SER A 385 -5.38 30.98 -1.07
N LEU A 386 -6.20 29.95 -1.37
CA LEU A 386 -6.46 28.85 -0.44
C LEU A 386 -5.45 27.71 -0.57
N ILE A 387 -4.82 27.59 -1.74
CA ILE A 387 -3.74 26.65 -2.01
C ILE A 387 -2.59 27.35 -2.73
N SER A 388 -1.38 26.83 -2.58
CA SER A 388 -0.21 27.34 -3.29
C SER A 388 -0.18 26.90 -4.76
N VAL A 389 0.75 27.46 -5.55
CA VAL A 389 1.03 26.98 -6.92
C VAL A 389 1.52 25.52 -6.90
N ASP A 390 2.33 25.14 -5.91
CA ASP A 390 2.85 23.77 -5.76
C ASP A 390 1.74 22.78 -5.41
N ASP A 391 0.79 23.19 -4.56
CA ASP A 391 -0.41 22.42 -4.25
C ASP A 391 -1.29 22.26 -5.49
N GLU A 392 -1.54 23.33 -6.25
CA GLU A 392 -2.28 23.24 -7.50
C GLU A 392 -1.64 22.17 -8.41
N LEU A 393 -0.33 22.24 -8.64
CA LEU A 393 0.38 21.29 -9.50
C LEU A 393 0.38 19.85 -8.99
N THR A 394 0.42 19.66 -7.66
CA THR A 394 0.41 18.33 -7.02
C THR A 394 -1.00 17.73 -7.03
N PHE A 395 -2.03 18.52 -6.71
CA PHE A 395 -3.42 18.08 -6.60
C PHE A 395 -4.02 17.66 -7.95
N ARG A 396 -3.52 18.18 -9.08
CA ARG A 396 -3.83 17.66 -10.43
C ARG A 396 -3.52 16.16 -10.59
N THR A 397 -2.57 15.65 -9.81
CA THR A 397 -2.21 14.23 -9.75
C THR A 397 -3.01 13.54 -8.66
N PHE A 398 -2.80 13.92 -7.40
CA PHE A 398 -3.44 13.33 -6.22
C PHE A 398 -3.65 14.41 -5.14
N TYR A 399 -4.73 14.31 -4.39
CA TYR A 399 -4.93 15.07 -3.15
C TYR A 399 -4.64 14.13 -1.96
N PRO A 400 -3.71 14.46 -1.05
CA PRO A 400 -3.41 13.64 0.11
C PRO A 400 -4.59 13.66 1.09
N LEU A 401 -5.03 12.48 1.55
CA LEU A 401 -6.09 12.41 2.56
C LEU A 401 -5.57 12.77 3.96
N PHE A 402 -4.34 12.38 4.29
CA PHE A 402 -3.64 12.72 5.53
C PHE A 402 -2.31 13.41 5.24
N GLU A 403 -1.79 14.13 6.24
CA GLU A 403 -0.50 14.79 6.14
C GLU A 403 0.65 13.77 5.99
N PRO A 404 1.66 14.03 5.15
CA PRO A 404 2.78 13.12 4.99
C PRO A 404 3.55 12.97 6.31
N PHE A 405 3.73 11.71 6.73
CA PHE A 405 4.58 11.34 7.85
C PHE A 405 5.73 10.46 7.35
N TYR A 406 6.96 10.80 7.76
CA TYR A 406 8.17 10.11 7.34
C TYR A 406 8.71 9.28 8.49
N VAL A 407 9.00 8.01 8.19
CA VAL A 407 9.65 7.05 9.07
C VAL A 407 11.04 6.72 8.55
N PHE A 408 11.91 6.20 9.42
CA PHE A 408 13.31 5.91 9.08
C PHE A 408 13.63 4.44 9.35
N TYR A 409 13.99 3.72 8.28
CA TYR A 409 14.16 2.27 8.30
C TYR A 409 15.62 1.80 8.49
N ASP A 410 16.57 2.73 8.45
CA ASP A 410 18.02 2.42 8.40
C ASP A 410 18.76 2.75 9.71
N ALA A 411 18.05 2.85 10.83
CA ALA A 411 18.71 2.93 12.13
C ALA A 411 19.39 1.59 12.48
N GLU A 412 20.32 1.63 13.43
CA GLU A 412 20.91 0.43 14.01
C GLU A 412 19.82 -0.45 14.68
N LEU A 413 20.00 -1.77 14.68
CA LEU A 413 18.94 -2.70 15.12
C LEU A 413 18.50 -2.46 16.57
N ASP A 414 19.43 -2.04 17.43
CA ASP A 414 19.19 -1.73 18.84
C ASP A 414 18.37 -0.45 19.07
N ALA A 415 18.17 0.36 18.01
CA ALA A 415 17.30 1.53 18.05
C ALA A 415 15.81 1.17 17.92
N TYR A 416 15.47 -0.05 17.48
CA TYR A 416 14.09 -0.49 17.30
C TYR A 416 13.57 -1.24 18.51
N THR A 417 12.33 -0.94 18.88
CA THR A 417 11.58 -1.73 19.87
C THR A 417 11.35 -3.14 19.33
N ASP A 418 11.42 -4.14 20.20
CA ASP A 418 10.99 -5.49 19.84
C ASP A 418 9.54 -5.50 19.34
N LEU A 419 9.27 -6.28 18.30
CA LEU A 419 8.00 -6.24 17.59
C LEU A 419 6.82 -6.75 18.43
N ASP A 420 7.02 -7.75 19.30
CA ASP A 420 5.95 -8.24 20.19
C ASP A 420 5.59 -7.17 21.23
N VAL A 421 6.61 -6.52 21.79
CA VAL A 421 6.43 -5.42 22.75
C VAL A 421 5.68 -4.26 22.10
N LEU A 422 6.16 -3.77 20.95
CA LEU A 422 5.54 -2.66 20.22
C LEU A 422 4.09 -2.97 19.84
N SER A 423 3.86 -4.13 19.24
CA SER A 423 2.52 -4.54 18.84
C SER A 423 1.58 -4.63 20.05
N THR A 424 2.03 -5.26 21.15
CA THR A 424 1.27 -5.32 22.41
C THR A 424 0.89 -3.93 22.91
N GLU A 425 1.80 -2.97 22.90
CA GLU A 425 1.55 -1.60 23.35
C GLU A 425 0.55 -0.88 22.45
N ILE A 426 0.70 -1.00 21.13
CA ILE A 426 -0.19 -0.38 20.15
C ILE A 426 -1.63 -0.89 20.29
N PHE A 427 -1.83 -2.21 20.37
CA PHE A 427 -3.18 -2.80 20.48
C PHE A 427 -3.82 -2.58 21.86
N LYS A 428 -3.04 -2.27 22.90
CA LYS A 428 -3.54 -1.86 24.23
C LYS A 428 -3.85 -0.39 24.34
N ARG A 429 -3.38 0.44 23.41
CA ARG A 429 -3.54 1.89 23.44
C ARG A 429 -5.02 2.24 23.49
N ALA A 430 -5.43 3.09 24.44
CA ALA A 430 -6.77 3.69 24.40
C ALA A 430 -6.96 4.46 23.07
N THR A 431 -8.21 4.65 22.65
CA THR A 431 -8.55 5.45 21.47
C THR A 431 -7.75 6.75 21.44
N ALA A 432 -7.30 7.19 20.25
CA ALA A 432 -6.62 8.48 20.11
C ALA A 432 -7.40 9.56 20.87
N PRO A 433 -6.73 10.39 21.70
CA PRO A 433 -7.43 11.40 22.49
C PRO A 433 -8.28 12.25 21.55
N GLY A 434 -9.59 12.32 21.86
CA GLY A 434 -10.51 13.18 21.13
C GLY A 434 -10.07 14.64 21.23
N VAL A 435 -10.57 15.46 20.32
CA VAL A 435 -10.25 16.89 20.14
C VAL A 435 -10.42 17.75 21.41
N ASP A 436 -11.00 17.22 22.51
CA ASP A 436 -11.15 17.91 23.80
C ASP A 436 -10.16 17.47 24.91
N ASP A 437 -9.40 16.39 24.74
CA ASP A 437 -8.44 15.88 25.73
C ASP A 437 -6.99 15.91 25.20
N MET A 438 -6.54 17.06 24.72
CA MET A 438 -5.09 17.29 24.49
C MET A 438 -4.35 17.49 25.83
N GLU A 439 -4.35 16.47 26.69
CA GLU A 439 -3.10 16.11 27.36
C GLU A 439 -2.37 15.17 26.43
N VAL A 440 -1.38 15.76 25.77
CA VAL A 440 -0.49 15.14 24.80
C VAL A 440 0.22 13.95 25.46
N CYS A 441 -0.35 12.75 25.35
CA CYS A 441 0.42 11.51 25.46
C CYS A 441 1.25 11.39 24.18
N THR A 442 2.31 12.19 24.11
CA THR A 442 3.27 12.10 23.04
C THR A 442 4.11 10.86 23.25
N LEU A 443 4.28 10.08 22.19
CA LEU A 443 5.46 9.22 22.01
C LEU A 443 6.76 10.07 21.88
N GLN A 444 6.91 11.15 22.67
CA GLN A 444 8.11 11.99 22.77
C GLN A 444 9.09 11.48 23.84
N ASP A 445 8.75 10.42 24.59
CA ASP A 445 9.67 9.78 25.53
C ASP A 445 10.70 8.84 24.86
N LEU A 446 10.73 8.80 23.52
CA LEU A 446 11.91 8.37 22.77
C LEU A 446 12.69 9.63 22.36
N PRO A 447 14.00 9.71 22.68
CA PRO A 447 14.74 10.97 22.64
C PRO A 447 14.69 11.61 21.24
N PRO A 448 14.26 12.88 21.12
CA PRO A 448 14.31 13.59 19.85
C PRO A 448 15.77 13.86 19.51
N ARG A 449 16.32 13.20 18.49
CA ARG A 449 17.57 13.67 17.89
C ARG A 449 17.22 14.76 16.88
N SER A 450 17.37 16.00 17.32
CA SER A 450 17.43 17.16 16.44
C SER A 450 18.68 17.05 15.56
N CYS A 451 18.50 16.85 14.26
CA CYS A 451 19.57 17.01 13.28
C CYS A 451 19.05 17.84 12.09
N TYR A 452 18.59 19.05 12.36
CA TYR A 452 18.62 20.12 11.38
C TYR A 452 19.68 21.12 11.84
N ALA A 453 20.91 20.93 11.39
CA ALA A 453 21.91 21.98 11.30
C ALA A 453 22.31 22.08 9.83
N ALA A 454 21.80 23.12 9.19
CA ALA A 454 22.33 23.62 7.95
C ALA A 454 23.70 24.24 8.24
N GLU A 455 24.77 23.67 7.70
CA GLU A 455 26.02 24.41 7.50
C GLU A 455 26.45 24.28 6.04
N THR A 456 26.42 25.44 5.40
CA THR A 456 27.02 25.77 4.12
C THR A 456 28.55 25.68 4.22
N GLU A 457 29.22 25.00 3.30
CA GLU A 457 30.56 25.39 2.87
C GLU A 457 30.89 24.85 1.46
N GLU A 458 31.25 25.78 0.56
CA GLU A 458 31.92 25.51 -0.71
C GLU A 458 33.35 25.05 -0.44
N VAL A 459 33.78 23.85 -0.90
CA VAL A 459 35.16 23.67 -1.39
C VAL A 459 35.20 22.64 -2.55
N ALA A 460 36.03 23.01 -3.52
CA ALA A 460 36.40 22.40 -4.78
C ALA A 460 36.61 20.88 -4.88
N ALA A 461 36.49 20.43 -6.13
CA ALA A 461 36.85 19.12 -6.65
C ALA A 461 38.30 18.68 -6.31
N SER A 462 38.45 17.43 -5.86
CA SER A 462 39.44 16.46 -6.38
C SER A 462 39.36 15.10 -5.67
N GLU A 463 39.40 14.06 -6.49
CA GLU A 463 39.98 12.72 -6.22
C GLU A 463 39.27 11.74 -5.27
N ASN A 464 38.81 10.66 -5.91
CA ASN A 464 38.75 9.26 -5.49
C ASN A 464 39.11 8.95 -4.03
N ASP A 465 38.11 8.52 -3.26
CA ASP A 465 38.26 7.32 -2.44
C ASP A 465 36.95 6.55 -2.38
N ALA A 466 37.08 5.23 -2.49
CA ALA A 466 36.00 4.28 -2.67
C ALA A 466 35.19 4.08 -1.38
N MET A 467 33.96 4.58 -1.36
CA MET A 467 32.90 4.09 -0.47
C MET A 467 32.15 2.94 -1.18
N SER A 468 31.91 1.85 -0.46
CA SER A 468 31.29 0.64 -1.00
C SER A 468 29.83 0.88 -1.41
N GLU A 469 29.49 0.43 -2.62
CA GLU A 469 28.17 0.54 -3.27
C GLU A 469 26.99 -0.13 -2.52
N ASP A 470 27.22 -0.75 -1.37
CA ASP A 470 26.18 -1.31 -0.48
C ASP A 470 25.49 -0.24 0.38
N GLU A 471 26.10 0.94 0.58
CA GLU A 471 25.52 2.03 1.41
C GLU A 471 24.52 2.92 0.64
N LEU A 472 24.49 2.84 -0.70
CA LEU A 472 23.58 3.62 -1.55
C LEU A 472 22.23 2.92 -1.83
N ASP A 473 22.10 1.64 -1.46
CA ASP A 473 20.91 0.82 -1.73
C ASP A 473 19.84 0.85 -0.64
N ALA A 474 20.20 1.29 0.57
CA ALA A 474 19.29 1.41 1.71
C ALA A 474 18.25 2.54 1.49
N ALA A 475 18.64 3.59 0.75
CA ALA A 475 17.78 4.70 0.35
C ALA A 475 16.69 4.34 -0.70
N HIS A 476 16.47 3.06 -1.04
CA HIS A 476 15.53 2.64 -2.09
C HIS A 476 14.37 1.77 -1.63
N MET A 477 14.19 1.67 -0.30
CA MET A 477 12.86 1.63 0.32
C MET A 477 12.31 3.03 0.65
N GLU A 478 13.00 4.11 0.23
CA GLU A 478 12.51 5.47 0.39
C GLU A 478 11.45 5.85 -0.65
N ALA A 479 10.18 5.74 -0.27
CA ALA A 479 9.09 6.69 -0.49
C ALA A 479 7.73 5.99 -0.55
#